data_AF-A0A1F2V7E2-F1
#
_entry.id   AF-A0A1F2V7E2-F1
#
_cell.length_a   1.000
_cell.length_b   1.000
_cell.length_c   1.000
_cell.angle_alpha   90.00
_cell.angle_beta   90.00
_cell.angle_gamma   90.00
#
_symmetry.space_group_name_H-M   'P 1'
#
loop_
_entity.id
_entity.type
_entity.pdbx_description
1 polymer ?
#
loop_
_entity_poly.entity_id
_entity_poly.type
_entity_poly.pdbx_seq_one_letter_code
_entity_poly.pdbx_strand_id
1 'polypeptide(L)'
;MSDTARRFLLGIFVLGISGVNAELLLLDHHEDLSQLIPLVLSAIAVVSMTVVVVRPSGPAVRAFQAVMALFLLSGMVGSGLHFKANIEFQLEMDPALRGMALFQKAIRAKAPPALAPGTMIQLGLIGLAYTLRHPAIRRGGSLDSSEEKP
;
A
#
# COMPACT_ATOMS: atom_id res chain seq x y z
N MET A 1 21.64 -1.44 -3.20
CA MET A 1 20.72 -1.56 -4.35
C MET A 1 21.25 -0.69 -5.47
N SER A 2 21.32 -1.22 -6.69
CA SER A 2 21.76 -0.44 -7.86
C SER A 2 20.71 0.62 -8.23
N ASP A 3 21.14 1.67 -8.93
CA ASP A 3 20.23 2.72 -9.39
C ASP A 3 19.21 2.19 -10.40
N THR A 4 19.60 1.23 -11.24
CA THR A 4 18.70 0.54 -12.16
C THR A 4 17.57 -0.15 -11.41
N ALA A 5 17.87 -0.95 -10.38
CA ALA A 5 16.84 -1.64 -9.59
C ALA A 5 15.89 -0.63 -8.91
N ARG A 6 16.42 0.47 -8.39
CA ARG A 6 15.63 1.56 -7.79
C ARG A 6 14.66 2.18 -8.80
N ARG A 7 15.10 2.43 -10.04
CA ARG A 7 14.25 2.94 -11.12
C ARG A 7 13.16 1.95 -11.52
N PHE A 8 13.47 0.66 -11.59
CA PHE A 8 12.46 -0.38 -11.84
C PHE A 8 11.41 -0.42 -10.73
N LEU A 9 11.81 -0.42 -9.46
CA LEU A 9 10.86 -0.38 -8.34
C LEU A 9 9.98 0.87 -8.37
N LEU A 10 10.55 2.04 -8.70
CA LEU A 10 9.79 3.26 -8.90
C LEU A 10 8.77 3.12 -10.04
N GLY A 11 9.19 2.58 -11.19
CA GLY A 11 8.30 2.35 -12.32
C GLY A 11 7.15 1.41 -11.97
N ILE A 12 7.42 0.27 -11.33
CA ILE A 12 6.40 -0.68 -10.88
C ILE A 12 5.46 0.00 -9.87
N PHE A 13 6.00 0.77 -8.94
CA PHE A 13 5.20 1.49 -7.95
C PHE A 13 4.23 2.48 -8.61
N VAL A 14 4.72 3.32 -9.53
CA VAL A 14 3.91 4.32 -10.24
C VAL A 14 2.84 3.65 -11.09
N LEU A 15 3.18 2.57 -11.79
CA LEU A 15 2.22 1.85 -12.63
C LEU A 15 1.14 1.16 -11.77
N GLY A 16 1.55 0.48 -10.70
CA GLY A 16 0.64 -0.21 -9.80
C GLY A 16 -0.27 0.75 -9.02
N ILE A 17 0.25 1.87 -8.50
CA ILE A 17 -0.58 2.86 -7.81
C ILE A 17 -1.56 3.54 -8.77
N SER A 18 -1.16 3.80 -10.01
CA SER A 18 -2.07 4.35 -11.03
C SER A 18 -3.18 3.35 -11.38
N GLY A 19 -2.83 2.08 -11.57
CA GLY A 19 -3.79 1.01 -11.85
C GLY A 19 -4.82 0.83 -10.75
N VAL A 20 -4.39 0.71 -9.49
CA VAL A 20 -5.33 0.51 -8.36
C VAL A 20 -6.23 1.73 -8.15
N ASN A 21 -5.74 2.96 -8.36
CA ASN A 21 -6.59 4.14 -8.24
C ASN A 21 -7.64 4.19 -9.36
N ALA A 22 -7.25 3.83 -10.59
CA ALA A 22 -8.21 3.70 -11.69
C ALA A 22 -9.28 2.64 -11.39
N GLU A 23 -8.90 1.47 -10.89
CA GLU A 23 -9.84 0.42 -10.49
C GLU A 23 -10.80 0.88 -9.38
N LEU A 24 -10.29 1.53 -8.33
CA LEU A 24 -11.11 2.03 -7.21
C LEU A 24 -12.14 3.07 -7.67
N LEU A 25 -11.74 3.99 -8.55
CA LEU A 25 -12.63 5.00 -9.11
C LEU A 25 -13.68 4.39 -10.04
N LEU A 26 -13.29 3.42 -10.88
CA LEU A 26 -14.20 2.75 -11.81
C LEU A 26 -15.21 1.81 -11.12
N LEU A 27 -14.89 1.36 -9.90
CA LEU A 27 -15.75 0.50 -9.09
C LEU A 27 -16.52 1.27 -8.01
N ASP A 28 -16.57 2.60 -8.10
CA ASP A 28 -17.25 3.48 -7.15
C ASP A 28 -16.87 3.21 -5.68
N HIS A 29 -15.60 2.91 -5.41
CA HIS A 29 -15.12 2.60 -4.05
C HIS A 29 -14.89 3.88 -3.22
N HIS A 30 -15.94 4.70 -3.12
CA HIS A 30 -15.93 5.98 -2.41
C HIS A 30 -17.29 6.32 -1.78
N GLU A 31 -18.16 5.33 -1.61
CA GLU A 31 -19.51 5.50 -1.05
C GLU A 31 -19.51 5.66 0.48
N ASP A 32 -18.50 5.11 1.18
CA ASP A 32 -18.37 5.18 2.64
C ASP A 32 -16.98 5.63 3.11
N LEU A 33 -16.88 6.13 4.36
CA LEU A 33 -15.63 6.63 4.94
C LEU A 33 -14.49 5.61 4.94
N SER A 34 -14.78 4.32 5.14
CA SER A 34 -13.77 3.27 5.10
C SER A 34 -13.21 3.05 3.69
N GLN A 35 -14.02 3.26 2.66
CA GLN A 35 -13.62 3.15 1.25
C GLN A 35 -12.75 4.33 0.80
N LEU A 36 -12.83 5.48 1.48
CA LEU A 36 -11.94 6.62 1.21
C LEU A 36 -10.50 6.40 1.68
N ILE A 37 -10.27 5.50 2.64
CA ILE A 37 -8.93 5.21 3.17
C ILE A 37 -7.92 4.86 2.06
N PRO A 38 -8.17 3.88 1.16
CA PRO A 38 -7.23 3.55 0.08
C PRO A 38 -6.97 4.71 -0.89
N LEU A 39 -7.98 5.55 -1.18
CA LEU A 39 -7.84 6.72 -2.07
C LEU A 39 -6.98 7.82 -1.43
N VAL A 40 -7.29 8.20 -0.19
CA VAL A 40 -6.54 9.22 0.55
C VAL A 40 -5.10 8.78 0.77
N LEU A 41 -4.91 7.52 1.19
CA LEU A 41 -3.57 7.00 1.42
C LEU A 41 -2.78 6.93 0.10
N SER A 42 -3.42 6.59 -1.02
CA SER A 42 -2.81 6.65 -2.36
C SER A 42 -2.37 8.06 -2.75
N ALA A 43 -3.20 9.07 -2.54
CA ALA A 43 -2.83 10.46 -2.80
C ALA A 43 -1.60 10.87 -1.97
N ILE A 44 -1.58 10.53 -0.67
CA ILE A 44 -0.43 10.79 0.22
C ILE A 44 0.82 10.05 -0.27
N ALA A 45 0.70 8.81 -0.73
CA ALA A 45 1.82 8.04 -1.27
C ALA A 45 2.40 8.65 -2.55
N VAL A 46 1.56 9.12 -3.48
CA VAL A 46 2.03 9.81 -4.69
C VAL A 46 2.78 11.09 -4.34
N VAL A 47 2.23 11.91 -3.43
CA VAL A 47 2.88 13.15 -2.98
C VAL A 47 4.21 12.84 -2.30
N SER A 48 4.23 11.95 -1.31
CA SER A 48 5.45 11.61 -0.57
C SER A 48 6.53 10.95 -1.44
N MET A 49 6.16 10.08 -2.39
CA MET A 49 7.09 9.54 -3.39
C MET A 49 7.68 10.65 -4.25
N THR A 50 6.84 11.57 -4.74
CA THR A 50 7.29 12.70 -5.56
C THR A 50 8.28 13.57 -4.81
N VAL A 51 8.03 13.85 -3.53
CA VAL A 51 8.98 14.57 -2.66
C VAL A 51 10.30 13.82 -2.55
N VAL A 52 10.29 12.50 -2.31
CA VAL A 52 11.51 11.68 -2.24
C VAL A 52 12.29 11.69 -3.56
N VAL A 53 11.61 11.66 -4.71
CA VAL A 53 12.25 11.67 -6.03
C VAL A 53 12.87 13.04 -6.36
N VAL A 54 12.14 14.13 -6.08
CA VAL A 54 12.57 15.49 -6.48
C VAL A 54 13.55 16.10 -5.48
N ARG A 55 13.34 15.89 -4.18
CA ARG A 55 14.17 16.45 -3.09
C ARG A 55 14.47 15.40 -2.02
N PRO A 56 15.32 14.41 -2.31
CA PRO A 56 15.61 13.33 -1.38
C PRO A 56 16.31 13.84 -0.11
N SER A 57 15.64 13.73 1.03
CA SER A 57 16.17 14.02 2.36
C SER A 57 15.88 12.86 3.33
N GLY A 58 16.64 12.76 4.43
CA GLY A 58 16.38 11.76 5.46
C GLY A 58 14.93 11.76 5.96
N PRO A 59 14.39 12.92 6.39
CA PRO A 59 12.99 13.03 6.81
C PRO A 59 11.97 12.67 5.71
N ALA A 60 12.19 13.09 4.46
CA ALA A 60 11.29 12.75 3.35
C ALA A 60 11.21 11.24 3.11
N VAL A 61 12.36 10.55 3.15
CA VAL A 61 12.42 9.09 3.01
C VAL A 61 11.73 8.40 4.18
N ARG A 62 11.93 8.88 5.42
CA ARG A 62 11.25 8.34 6.61
C ARG A 62 9.74 8.52 6.57
N ALA A 63 9.27 9.69 6.13
CA ALA A 63 7.85 9.95 5.93
C ALA A 63 7.26 8.99 4.87
N PHE A 64 7.91 8.84 3.72
CA PHE A 64 7.47 7.87 2.71
C PHE A 64 7.47 6.43 3.24
N GLN A 65 8.50 6.02 4.01
CA GLN A 65 8.52 4.70 4.68
C GLN A 65 7.32 4.50 5.60
N ALA A 66 6.95 5.52 6.39
CA ALA A 66 5.77 5.45 7.24
C ALA A 66 4.48 5.28 6.42
N VAL A 67 4.34 6.01 5.31
CA VAL A 67 3.20 5.85 4.39
C VAL A 67 3.16 4.43 3.80
N MET A 68 4.31 3.87 3.42
CA MET A 68 4.38 2.50 2.91
C MET A 68 4.06 1.43 3.97
N ALA A 69 4.42 1.67 5.23
CA ALA A 69 4.00 0.83 6.34
C ALA A 69 2.47 0.91 6.56
N LEU A 70 1.89 2.11 6.44
CA LEU A 70 0.44 2.27 6.47
C LEU A 70 -0.23 1.54 5.30
N PHE A 71 0.34 1.57 4.09
CA PHE A 71 -0.15 0.77 2.97
C PHE A 71 -0.23 -0.73 3.29
N LEU A 72 0.82 -1.28 3.90
CA LEU A 72 0.84 -2.68 4.34
C LEU A 72 -0.28 -2.96 5.34
N LEU A 73 -0.37 -2.15 6.40
CA LEU A 73 -1.35 -2.34 7.46
C LEU A 73 -2.78 -2.17 6.94
N SER A 74 -3.04 -1.13 6.15
CA SER A 74 -4.34 -0.89 5.52
C SER A 74 -4.72 -2.01 4.55
N GLY A 75 -3.79 -2.55 3.78
CA GLY A 75 -4.06 -3.70 2.91
C GLY A 75 -4.36 -4.99 3.69
N MET A 76 -3.69 -5.23 4.83
CA MET A 76 -4.02 -6.35 5.71
C MET A 76 -5.41 -6.21 6.32
N VAL A 77 -5.72 -5.04 6.89
CA VAL A 77 -7.05 -4.73 7.46
C VAL A 77 -8.12 -4.83 6.38
N GLY A 78 -7.91 -4.21 5.22
CA GLY A 78 -8.81 -4.25 4.07
C GLY A 78 -9.07 -5.67 3.58
N SER A 79 -8.05 -6.53 3.55
CA SER A 79 -8.23 -7.95 3.18
C SER A 79 -9.20 -8.66 4.13
N GLY A 80 -9.11 -8.39 5.43
CA GLY A 80 -10.04 -8.93 6.42
C GLY A 80 -11.47 -8.40 6.26
N LEU A 81 -11.61 -7.10 6.02
CA LEU A 81 -12.92 -6.47 5.77
C LEU A 81 -13.60 -7.00 4.50
N HIS A 82 -12.85 -7.12 3.40
CA HIS A 82 -13.36 -7.69 2.16
C HIS A 82 -13.71 -9.18 2.31
N PHE A 83 -12.90 -9.95 3.04
CA PHE A 83 -13.23 -11.34 3.32
C PHE A 83 -14.52 -11.47 4.14
N LYS A 84 -14.71 -10.62 5.15
CA LYS A 84 -15.95 -10.55 5.93
C LYS A 84 -17.16 -10.20 5.05
N ALA A 85 -17.04 -9.18 4.20
CA ALA A 85 -18.10 -8.80 3.27
C ALA A 85 -18.46 -9.93 2.29
N ASN A 86 -17.46 -10.69 1.82
CA ASN A 86 -17.69 -11.87 0.99
C ASN A 86 -18.47 -12.95 1.75
N ILE A 87 -18.14 -13.20 3.02
CA ILE A 87 -18.89 -14.15 3.86
C ILE A 87 -20.34 -13.71 4.02
N GLU A 88 -20.58 -12.44 4.34
CA GLU A 88 -21.92 -11.86 4.50
C GLU A 88 -22.73 -12.01 3.22
N PHE A 89 -22.17 -11.62 2.08
CA PHE A 89 -22.80 -11.77 0.78
C PHE A 89 -23.14 -13.23 0.44
N GLN A 90 -22.24 -14.18 0.72
CA GLN A 90 -22.53 -15.60 0.46
C GLN A 90 -23.67 -16.13 1.35
N LEU A 91 -23.77 -15.66 2.60
CA LEU A 91 -24.83 -16.06 3.53
C LEU A 91 -26.18 -15.42 3.20
N GLU A 92 -26.19 -14.21 2.62
CA GLU A 92 -27.41 -13.60 2.06
C GLU A 92 -27.96 -14.41 0.88
N MET A 93 -27.07 -14.97 0.05
CA MET A 93 -27.47 -15.80 -1.09
C MET A 93 -27.89 -17.21 -0.67
N ASP A 94 -27.21 -17.80 0.31
CA ASP A 94 -27.50 -19.13 0.82
C ASP A 94 -27.23 -19.20 2.35
N PRO A 95 -28.28 -19.00 3.17
CA PRO A 95 -28.17 -19.02 4.62
C PRO A 95 -27.75 -20.38 5.20
N ALA A 96 -27.74 -21.47 4.42
CA ALA A 96 -27.34 -22.80 4.88
C ALA A 96 -25.82 -23.06 4.74
N LEU A 97 -25.07 -22.20 4.03
CA LEU A 97 -23.63 -22.35 3.86
C LEU A 97 -22.86 -22.30 5.19
N ARG A 98 -22.02 -23.30 5.46
CA ARG A 98 -21.21 -23.36 6.69
C ARG A 98 -19.81 -23.92 6.42
N GLY A 99 -18.93 -23.75 7.40
CA GLY A 99 -17.60 -24.37 7.45
C GLY A 99 -16.76 -24.13 6.19
N MET A 100 -16.13 -25.21 5.68
CA MET A 100 -15.22 -25.13 4.55
C MET A 100 -15.90 -24.69 3.24
N ALA A 101 -17.17 -25.06 3.03
CA ALA A 101 -17.91 -24.66 1.84
C ALA A 101 -18.11 -23.14 1.78
N LEU A 102 -18.47 -22.53 2.92
CA LEU A 102 -18.59 -21.08 3.05
C LEU A 102 -17.23 -20.39 2.84
N PHE A 103 -16.18 -20.89 3.48
CA PHE A 103 -14.82 -20.36 3.33
C PHE A 103 -14.35 -20.37 1.87
N GLN A 104 -14.51 -21.50 1.17
CA GLN A 104 -14.11 -21.63 -0.23
C GLN A 104 -14.90 -20.69 -1.16
N LYS A 105 -16.20 -20.52 -0.92
CA LYS A 105 -17.01 -19.55 -1.68
C LYS A 105 -16.56 -18.12 -1.42
N ALA A 106 -16.29 -17.75 -0.17
CA ALA A 106 -15.89 -16.38 0.18
C ALA A 106 -14.50 -15.99 -0.36
N ILE A 107 -13.51 -16.89 -0.31
CA ILE A 107 -12.16 -16.59 -0.82
C ILE A 107 -12.09 -16.58 -2.35
N ARG A 108 -13.02 -17.25 -3.03
CA ARG A 108 -13.13 -17.28 -4.50
C ARG A 108 -14.18 -16.31 -5.04
N ALA A 109 -14.81 -15.53 -4.16
CA ALA A 109 -15.85 -14.59 -4.55
C ALA A 109 -15.27 -13.54 -5.50
N LYS A 110 -15.96 -13.31 -6.62
CA LYS A 110 -15.65 -12.23 -7.57
C LYS A 110 -16.34 -10.92 -7.20
N ALA A 111 -17.42 -11.03 -6.43
CA ALA A 111 -18.22 -9.92 -5.93
C ALA A 111 -18.53 -10.16 -4.45
N PRO A 112 -18.32 -9.16 -3.59
CA PRO A 112 -17.61 -7.89 -3.86
C PRO A 112 -16.13 -8.10 -4.27
N PRO A 113 -15.59 -7.32 -5.23
CA PRO A 113 -14.20 -7.46 -5.67
C PRO A 113 -13.21 -7.10 -4.55
N ALA A 114 -12.09 -7.82 -4.45
CA ALA A 114 -11.10 -7.65 -3.38
C ALA A 114 -9.65 -7.52 -3.89
N LEU A 115 -9.44 -6.87 -5.03
CA LEU A 115 -8.11 -6.72 -5.64
C LEU A 115 -7.24 -5.65 -4.95
N ALA A 116 -7.84 -4.53 -4.56
CA ALA A 116 -7.11 -3.38 -4.04
C ALA A 116 -6.29 -3.67 -2.75
N PRO A 117 -6.81 -4.39 -1.73
CA PRO A 117 -6.04 -4.66 -0.51
C PRO A 117 -4.73 -5.42 -0.75
N GLY A 118 -4.74 -6.40 -1.66
CA GLY A 118 -3.55 -7.15 -2.05
C GLY A 118 -2.51 -6.26 -2.73
N THR A 119 -2.97 -5.41 -3.66
CA THR A 119 -2.11 -4.43 -4.35
C THR A 119 -1.52 -3.41 -3.38
N MET A 120 -2.27 -2.95 -2.37
CA MET A 120 -1.73 -2.07 -1.32
C MET A 120 -0.59 -2.73 -0.54
N ILE A 121 -0.73 -4.01 -0.17
CA ILE A 121 0.34 -4.76 0.48
C ILE A 121 1.58 -4.81 -0.43
N GLN A 122 1.38 -5.18 -1.69
CA GLN A 122 2.48 -5.28 -2.65
C GLN A 122 3.19 -3.93 -2.86
N LEU A 123 2.43 -2.84 -3.06
CA LEU A 123 2.98 -1.50 -3.24
C LEU A 123 3.70 -0.99 -1.99
N GLY A 124 3.19 -1.28 -0.79
CA GLY A 124 3.86 -1.01 0.48
C GLY A 124 5.23 -1.68 0.55
N LEU A 125 5.31 -2.98 0.21
CA LEU A 125 6.59 -3.71 0.14
C LEU A 125 7.54 -3.11 -0.89
N ILE A 126 7.03 -2.78 -2.09
CA ILE A 126 7.84 -2.18 -3.17
C ILE A 126 8.39 -0.83 -2.75
N GLY A 127 7.60 0.03 -2.10
CA GLY A 127 8.05 1.34 -1.62
C GLY A 127 9.09 1.23 -0.49
N LEU A 128 8.93 0.26 0.43
CA LEU A 128 9.94 -0.04 1.44
C LEU A 128 11.24 -0.59 0.81
N ALA A 129 11.13 -1.48 -0.17
CA ALA A 129 12.27 -1.99 -0.93
C ALA A 129 12.97 -0.86 -1.70
N TYR A 130 12.20 0.04 -2.31
CA TYR A 130 12.70 1.24 -2.98
C TYR A 130 13.52 2.09 -2.02
N THR A 131 13.08 2.28 -0.78
CA THR A 131 13.82 3.09 0.21
C THR A 131 14.92 2.32 0.97
N LEU A 132 15.14 1.04 0.67
CA LEU A 132 16.13 0.24 1.35
C LEU A 132 17.54 0.81 1.14
N ARG A 133 18.21 1.13 2.27
CA ARG A 133 19.54 1.76 2.30
C ARG A 133 19.63 3.04 1.44
N HIS A 134 18.56 3.84 1.41
CA HIS A 134 18.49 5.06 0.61
C HIS A 134 19.66 6.01 0.93
N PRO A 135 20.38 6.57 -0.07
CA PRO A 135 21.53 7.44 0.15
C PRO A 135 21.26 8.64 1.07
N ALA A 136 20.05 9.21 0.98
CA ALA A 136 19.63 10.35 1.81
C ALA A 136 19.55 10.05 3.32
N ILE A 137 19.35 8.79 3.73
CA ILE A 137 19.40 8.39 5.14
C ILE A 137 20.86 8.18 5.59
N ARG A 138 21.72 7.66 4.72
CA ARG A 138 23.14 7.42 5.04
C ARG A 138 23.94 8.72 5.21
N ARG A 139 23.63 9.75 4.42
CA ARG A 139 24.30 11.06 4.50
C ARG A 139 23.94 11.84 5.77
N GLY A 140 22.76 11.62 6.33
CA GLY A 140 22.36 12.28 7.58
C GLY A 140 23.13 11.80 8.81
N GLY A 141 23.56 10.53 8.83
CA GLY A 141 24.32 9.96 9.94
C GLY A 141 25.82 10.28 9.95
N SER A 142 26.38 10.79 8.85
CA SER A 142 27.82 11.09 8.74
C SER A 142 28.20 12.52 9.15
N LEU A 143 27.23 13.42 9.31
CA LEU A 143 27.47 14.82 9.72
C LEU A 143 27.37 15.01 11.23
N ASP A 144 26.72 14.08 11.95
CA ASP A 144 26.51 14.14 13.40
C ASP A 144 27.72 13.61 14.21
N SER A 145 28.64 12.88 13.55
CA SER A 145 29.82 12.29 14.19
C SER A 145 31.08 13.16 14.14
N SER A 146 30.99 14.39 13.62
CA SER A 146 32.14 15.29 13.45
C SER A 146 32.17 16.50 14.38
N GLU A 147 31.17 16.69 15.25
CA GLU A 147 31.09 17.86 16.15
C GLU A 147 31.46 17.58 17.61
N GLU A 148 31.75 16.34 18.01
CA GLU A 148 32.16 16.04 19.38
C GLU A 148 33.69 15.83 19.48
N LYS A 149 34.43 16.96 19.53
CA LYS A 149 35.78 16.97 20.13
C LYS A 149 36.18 18.36 20.64
N PRO A 150 36.10 18.58 21.96
CA PRO A 150 37.11 19.31 22.71
C PRO A 150 38.02 18.35 23.50
#